data_AF-R7ISQ7-F1
#
_entry.id   AF-R7ISQ7-F1
#
_cell.length_a   1.000
_cell.length_b   1.000
_cell.length_c   1.000
_cell.angle_alpha   90.00
_cell.angle_beta   90.00
_cell.angle_gamma   90.00
#
_symmetry.space_group_name_H-M   'P 1'
#
loop_
_entity.id
_entity.type
_entity.pdbx_description
1 polymer ?
#
loop_
_entity_poly.entity_id
_entity_poly.type
_entity_poly.pdbx_seq_one_letter_code
_entity_poly.pdbx_strand_id
1 'polypeptide(L)' 'MRYLVKSGQGEDEERQLVLCIWPEPYCFDKTPEEKKEYFRFPFSEDGLKQAEDTLNRIYSEKDTLWEEKNGISTLTL' A
#
# COMPACT_ATOMS: atom_id res chain seq x y z
N MET A 1 -6.52 -5.48 2.90
CA MET A 1 -5.75 -4.24 2.63
C MET A 1 -5.87 -3.87 1.16
N ARG A 2 -5.94 -2.58 0.80
CA ARG A 2 -5.86 -2.12 -0.59
C ARG A 2 -4.63 -1.24 -0.78
N TYR A 3 -4.00 -1.35 -1.93
CA TYR A 3 -2.87 -0.53 -2.33
C TYR A 3 -2.98 -0.10 -3.78
N LEU A 4 -2.31 1.01 -4.12
CA LEU A 4 -2.18 1.54 -5.46
C LEU A 4 -0.75 2.03 -5.63
N VAL A 5 -0.04 1.49 -6.62
CA VAL A 5 1.23 2.06 -7.06
C VAL A 5 0.97 2.83 -8.34
N LYS A 6 1.39 4.09 -8.37
CA LYS A 6 1.35 4.93 -9.57
C LYS A 6 2.69 5.59 -9.80
N SER A 7 3.04 5.82 -11.06
CA SER A 7 4.10 6.78 -11.38
C SER A 7 3.58 8.20 -11.18
N GLY A 8 4.38 9.05 -10.55
CA GLY A 8 4.13 10.47 -10.38
C GLY A 8 5.36 11.28 -10.81
N GLN A 9 5.16 12.57 -11.04
CA GLN A 9 6.27 13.51 -11.15
C GLN A 9 6.55 14.07 -9.75
N GLY A 10 7.81 13.97 -9.31
CA GLY A 10 8.28 14.60 -8.09
C GLY A 10 8.39 16.12 -8.23
N GLU A 11 8.77 16.79 -7.15
CA GLU A 11 8.96 18.25 -7.13
C GLU A 11 10.09 18.70 -8.06
N ASP A 12 11.04 17.82 -8.38
CA ASP A 12 12.18 18.07 -9.27
C ASP A 12 11.95 17.61 -10.72
N GLU A 13 10.70 17.40 -11.15
CA GLU A 13 10.32 16.80 -12.45
C GLU A 13 10.81 15.35 -12.67
N GLU A 14 11.57 14.80 -11.73
CA GLU A 14 12.03 13.42 -11.74
C GLU A 14 10.85 12.44 -11.56
N ARG A 15 10.89 11.32 -12.28
CA ARG A 15 9.88 10.27 -12.13
C ARG A 15 10.01 9.65 -10.74
N GLN A 16 8.89 9.52 -10.05
CA GLN A 16 8.80 8.89 -8.73
C GLN A 16 7.73 7.82 -8.72
N LEU A 17 7.92 6.78 -7.91
CA LEU A 17 6.91 5.80 -7.58
C LEU A 17 6.14 6.29 -6.36
N VAL A 18 4.82 6.35 -6.48
CA VAL A 18 3.92 6.71 -5.38
C VAL A 18 3.11 5.49 -5.01
N LEU A 19 3.39 4.93 -3.83
CA LEU A 19 2.63 3.85 -3.22
C LEU A 19 1.61 4.46 -2.26
N CYS A 20 0.33 4.19 -2.50
CA CYS A 20 -0.75 4.56 -1.60
C CYS A 20 -1.36 3.29 -0.99
N ILE A 21 -1.51 3.25 0.33
CA ILE A 21 -2.10 2.14 1.08
C ILE A 21 -3.27 2.66 1.90
N TRP A 22 -4.37 1.91 1.96
CA TRP A 22 -5.54 2.31 2.74
C TRP A 22 -6.39 1.13 3.24
N PRO A 23 -7.21 1.36 4.28
CA PRO A 23 -8.06 0.31 4.85
C PRO A 23 -9.31 0.00 4.05
N GLU A 24 -9.63 -1.30 4.00
CA GLU A 24 -10.93 -1.81 3.59
C GLU A 24 -12.01 -1.44 4.63
N PRO A 25 -13.29 -1.35 4.23
CA PRO A 25 -13.91 -1.76 2.96
C PRO A 25 -14.06 -0.63 1.93
N TYR A 26 -13.49 0.55 2.20
CA TYR A 26 -13.74 1.73 1.38
C TYR A 26 -12.90 1.74 0.10
N CYS A 27 -13.53 2.06 -1.03
CA CYS A 27 -12.83 2.38 -2.28
C CYS A 27 -11.99 3.64 -2.10
N PHE A 28 -10.91 3.79 -2.89
CA PHE A 28 -10.00 4.93 -2.82
C PHE A 28 -10.72 6.30 -2.74
N ASP A 29 -11.81 6.50 -3.47
CA ASP A 29 -12.62 7.73 -3.46
C ASP A 29 -13.38 7.97 -2.13
N LYS A 30 -13.81 6.90 -1.46
CA LYS A 30 -14.58 6.94 -0.21
C LYS A 30 -13.72 6.91 1.04
N THR A 31 -12.43 6.61 0.90
CA THR A 31 -11.49 6.64 2.02
C THR A 31 -11.01 8.08 2.23
N PRO A 32 -11.19 8.67 3.43
CA PRO A 32 -10.67 10.01 3.70
C PRO A 32 -9.14 10.00 3.62
N GLU A 33 -8.55 11.11 3.15
CA GLU A 33 -7.10 11.19 2.89
C GLU A 33 -6.25 10.95 4.15
N GLU A 34 -6.76 11.30 5.33
CA GLU A 34 -6.15 10.99 6.64
C GLU A 34 -5.91 9.48 6.88
N LYS A 35 -6.64 8.60 6.20
CA LYS A 35 -6.51 7.14 6.31
C LYS A 35 -5.71 6.54 5.15
N LYS A 36 -5.23 7.38 4.23
CA LYS A 36 -4.39 6.97 3.12
C LYS A 36 -2.94 7.27 3.48
N GLU A 37 -2.13 6.23 3.52
CA GLU A 37 -0.70 6.38 3.70
C GLU A 37 -0.07 6.47 2.31
N TYR A 38 0.69 7.54 2.07
CA TYR A 38 1.40 7.78 0.81
C TYR A 38 2.90 7.67 1.04
N PHE A 39 3.55 6.82 0.26
CA PHE A 39 4.99 6.64 0.25
C PHE A 39 5.51 7.00 -1.14
N ARG A 40 6.62 7.75 -1.18
CA ARG A 40 7.26 8.17 -2.43
C ARG A 40 8.64 7.56 -2.49
N PHE A 41 8.94 6.92 -3.60
CA PHE A 41 10.21 6.27 -3.86
C PHE A 41 10.77 6.76 -5.20
N PRO A 42 12.10 6.71 -5.38
CA PRO A 42 12.69 7.00 -6.68
C PRO A 42 12.18 6.01 -7.75
N PHE A 43 12.01 6.46 -9.00
CA PHE A 43 11.63 5.57 -10.11
C PHE A 43 12.85 4.79 -10.61
N SER A 44 13.29 3.84 -9.80
CA SER A 44 14.43 2.96 -10.04
C SER A 44 14.12 1.57 -9.48
N GLU A 45 14.87 0.54 -9.90
CA GLU A 45 14.69 -0.83 -9.39
C GLU A 45 14.83 -0.92 -7.86
N ASP A 46 15.74 -0.13 -7.30
CA ASP A 46 15.90 -0.03 -5.85
C ASP A 46 14.68 0.59 -5.18
N GLY A 47 14.12 1.66 -5.76
CA GLY A 47 12.88 2.27 -5.26
C GLY A 47 11.67 1.35 -5.35
N LEU A 48 11.62 0.48 -6.37
CA LEU A 48 10.58 -0.55 -6.46
C LEU A 48 10.71 -1.58 -5.33
N LYS A 49 11.95 -2.00 -5.02
CA LYS A 49 12.23 -2.93 -3.92
C LYS A 49 11.88 -2.32 -2.56
N GLN A 50 12.16 -1.03 -2.36
CA GLN A 50 11.75 -0.29 -1.17
C GLN A 50 10.21 -0.20 -1.04
N ALA A 51 9.51 0.00 -2.16
CA ALA A 51 8.04 -0.02 -2.18
C ALA A 51 7.48 -1.40 -1.81
N GLU A 52 8.07 -2.48 -2.32
CA GLU A 52 7.70 -3.86 -1.99
C GLU A 52 7.94 -4.17 -0.51
N ASP A 53 9.12 -3.83 0.02
CA ASP A 53 9.44 -4.03 1.44
C ASP A 53 8.47 -3.27 2.35
N THR A 54 8.16 -2.02 1.99
CA THR A 54 7.17 -1.21 2.70
C THR A 54 5.78 -1.85 2.68
N LEU A 55 5.35 -2.37 1.53
CA LEU A 55 4.08 -3.08 1.40
C LEU A 55 4.03 -4.31 2.30
N ASN A 56 5.09 -5.13 2.28
CA ASN A 56 5.21 -6.33 3.09
C ASN A 56 5.24 -6.02 4.58
N ARG A 57 5.95 -4.97 4.98
CA ARG A 57 6.01 -4.51 6.37
C ARG A 57 4.62 -4.07 6.87
N ILE A 58 3.93 -3.23 6.11
CA ILE A 58 2.59 -2.75 6.47
C ILE A 58 1.57 -3.89 6.47
N TYR A 59 1.70 -4.83 5.55
CA TYR A 59 0.89 -6.04 5.52
C TYR A 59 1.09 -6.86 6.80
N SER A 60 2.34 -7.11 7.20
CA SER A 60 2.67 -7.89 8.41
C SER A 60 2.29 -7.18 9.70
N GLU A 61 2.50 -5.86 9.81
CA GLU A 61 2.14 -5.09 11.02
C GLU A 61 0.63 -4.97 11.22
N LYS A 62 -0.13 -4.96 10.14
CA LYS A 62 -1.60 -4.85 10.17
C LYS A 62 -2.29 -6.19 9.90
N ASP A 63 -1.54 -7.29 9.81
CA ASP A 63 -2.01 -8.66 9.55
C ASP A 63 -3.20 -9.03 10.45
N THR A 64 -3.08 -8.72 11.74
CA THR A 64 -4.13 -8.93 12.76
C THR A 64 -5.41 -8.14 12.51
N LEU A 65 -5.35 -7.01 11.79
CA LEU A 65 -6.51 -6.17 11.44
C LEU A 65 -7.15 -6.56 10.09
N TRP A 66 -6.44 -7.31 9.24
CA TRP A 66 -6.91 -7.70 7.91
C TRP A 66 -7.48 -9.12 7.85
N GLU A 67 -7.00 -10.03 8.70
CA GLU A 67 -7.52 -11.41 8.80
C GLU A 67 -8.96 -11.46 9.33
N GLU A 68 -9.32 -10.57 10.27
CA GLU A 68 -10.68 -10.56 10.86
C GLU A 68 -11.81 -10.23 9.84
N LYS A 69 -11.47 -9.72 8.65
CA LYS A 69 -12.46 -9.35 7.61
C LYS A 69 -12.39 -10.16 6.33
N ASN A 70 -11.31 -10.88 6.08
CA ASN A 70 -11.23 -11.82 4.97
C ASN A 70 -11.53 -13.21 5.51
N GLY A 71 -12.80 -13.58 5.54
CA GLY A 71 -13.30 -14.92 5.88
C GLY A 71 -12.83 -16.03 4.93
N ILE A 72 -11.54 -16.06 4.59
CA ILE A 72 -10.86 -17.25 4.10
C ILE A 72 -10.37 -17.96 5.36
N SER A 73 -11.31 -18.64 6.02
CA SER A 73 -10.98 -19.69 6.97
C SER A 73 -10.01 -20.63 6.25
N THR A 74 -8.73 -20.57 6.61
CA THR A 74 -7.79 -21.62 6.24
C THR A 74 -8.31 -22.88 6.91
N LEU A 75 -9.06 -23.68 6.15
CA LEU A 75 -9.35 -25.05 6.47
C LEU A 75 -8.00 -25.77 6.52
N THR A 76 -7.44 -25.84 7.72
CA THR A 76 -6.43 -26.84 8.05
C THR A 76 -7.08 -28.19 7.85
N LEU A 77 -6.64 -28.91 6.82
CA LEU A 77 -7.07 -30.26 6.51
C LEU A 77 -6.39 -31.27 7.45
#